data_AF-G8UQQ8-F1
#
_entry.id   AF-G8UQQ8-F1
#
_cell.length_a   1.000
_cell.length_b   1.000
_cell.length_c   1.000
_cell.angle_alpha   90.00
_cell.angle_beta   90.00
_cell.angle_gamma   90.00
#
_symmetry.space_group_name_H-M   'P 1'
#
loop_
_entity.id
_entity.type
_entity.pdbx_description
1 polymer ?
#
loop_
_entity_poly.entity_id
_entity_poly.type
_entity_poly.pdbx_seq_one_letter_code
_entity_poly.pdbx_strand_id
1 'polypeptide(L)'
;MDIGQIRKDVHAYYHSIFNDKYGRYVRILELFPPIKESDCILDYGCGTGCVSQYFYNKYKCKVDAVEQSEIELTKAKISFQGGGKMDDYS
;
A
#
# COMPACT_ATOMS: atom_id res chain seq x y z
N MET A 1 -5.77 6.64 20.36
CA MET A 1 -5.56 5.38 19.61
C MET A 1 -4.07 5.09 19.63
N ASP A 2 -3.65 3.89 20.02
CA ASP A 2 -2.23 3.56 20.12
C ASP A 2 -1.62 3.30 18.73
N ILE A 3 -0.56 4.03 18.37
CA ILE A 3 0.14 3.90 17.08
C ILE A 3 0.72 2.48 16.94
N GLY A 4 1.17 1.88 18.03
CA GLY A 4 1.68 0.50 18.04
C GLY A 4 0.62 -0.50 17.58
N GLN A 5 -0.61 -0.39 18.11
CA GLN A 5 -1.73 -1.22 17.68
C GLN A 5 -2.13 -0.97 16.22
N ILE A 6 -2.20 0.29 15.78
CA ILE A 6 -2.56 0.62 14.39
C ILE A 6 -1.58 -0.02 13.39
N ARG A 7 -0.28 -0.01 13.70
CA ARG A 7 0.75 -0.67 12.87
C ARG A 7 0.51 -2.17 12.74
N LYS A 8 0.17 -2.84 13.84
CA LYS A 8 -0.15 -4.28 13.83
C LYS A 8 -1.37 -4.57 12.97
N ASP A 9 -2.42 -3.76 13.10
CA ASP A 9 -3.67 -3.94 12.35
C ASP A 9 -3.46 -3.75 10.85
N VAL A 10 -2.72 -2.70 10.46
CA VAL A 10 -2.30 -2.45 9.07
C VAL A 10 -1.48 -3.62 8.54
N HIS A 11 -0.50 -4.10 9.30
CA HIS A 11 0.38 -5.17 8.86
C HIS A 11 -0.38 -6.49 8.67
N ALA A 12 -1.29 -6.82 9.59
CA ALA A 12 -2.18 -7.97 9.46
C ALA A 12 -3.08 -7.88 8.23
N TYR A 13 -3.62 -6.69 7.94
CA TYR A 13 -4.43 -6.44 6.74
C TYR A 13 -3.59 -6.53 5.45
N TYR A 14 -2.36 -6.02 5.45
CA TYR A 14 -1.43 -6.16 4.33
C TYR A 14 -1.14 -7.63 4.03
N HIS A 15 -0.78 -8.41 5.07
CA HIS A 15 -0.51 -9.83 4.91
C HIS A 15 -1.72 -10.61 4.41
N SER A 16 -2.93 -10.30 4.88
CA SER A 16 -4.13 -11.01 4.41
C SER A 16 -4.46 -10.70 2.95
N ILE A 17 -4.26 -9.46 2.50
CA ILE A 17 -4.52 -9.06 1.11
C ILE A 17 -3.52 -9.69 0.14
N PHE A 18 -2.22 -9.66 0.46
CA PHE A 18 -1.19 -10.08 -0.48
C PHE A 18 -0.86 -11.59 -0.41
N ASN A 19 -1.30 -12.32 0.62
CA ASN A 19 -1.20 -13.78 0.65
C ASN A 19 -2.32 -14.49 -0.15
N ASP A 20 -3.43 -13.82 -0.44
CA ASP A 20 -4.46 -14.40 -1.29
C ASP A 20 -4.13 -14.17 -2.76
N LYS A 21 -3.62 -15.23 -3.42
CA LYS A 21 -3.29 -15.24 -4.86
C LYS A 21 -4.48 -14.85 -5.75
N TYR A 22 -5.71 -15.01 -5.28
CA TYR A 22 -6.92 -14.63 -6.03
C TYR A 22 -7.48 -13.26 -5.61
N GLY A 23 -6.86 -12.64 -4.61
CA GLY A 23 -7.18 -11.30 -4.15
C GLY A 23 -7.15 -10.31 -5.31
N ARG A 24 -8.18 -9.47 -5.38
CA ARG A 24 -8.34 -8.45 -6.44
C ARG A 24 -7.07 -7.61 -6.59
N TYR A 25 -6.41 -7.29 -5.47
CA TYR A 25 -5.20 -6.49 -5.43
C TYR A 25 -3.96 -7.18 -5.98
N VAL A 26 -3.89 -8.51 -5.92
CA VAL A 26 -2.79 -9.28 -6.55
C VAL A 26 -3.03 -9.38 -8.05
N ARG A 27 -4.28 -9.66 -8.46
CA ARG A 27 -4.62 -9.79 -9.89
C ARG A 27 -4.60 -8.48 -10.66
N ILE A 28 -4.89 -7.36 -10.01
CA ILE A 28 -4.81 -6.05 -10.69
C ILE A 28 -3.37 -5.75 -11.14
N LEU A 29 -2.36 -6.28 -10.45
CA LEU A 29 -0.94 -6.12 -10.81
C LEU A 29 -0.58 -6.80 -12.14
N GLU A 30 -1.29 -7.86 -12.51
CA GLU A 30 -1.11 -8.56 -13.80
C GLU A 30 -1.68 -7.74 -14.97
N LEU A 31 -2.55 -6.77 -14.69
CA LEU A 31 -3.24 -5.94 -15.69
C LEU A 31 -2.54 -4.60 -15.93
N PHE A 32 -1.61 -4.19 -15.07
CA PHE A 32 -0.89 -2.95 -15.27
C PHE A 32 0.15 -3.09 -16.38
N PRO A 33 0.24 -2.10 -17.30
CA PRO A 33 1.39 -2.03 -18.19
C PRO A 33 2.69 -1.92 -17.38
N PRO A 34 3.86 -2.22 -17.97
CA PRO A 34 5.13 -2.06 -17.27
C PRO A 34 5.27 -0.65 -16.69
N ILE A 35 5.33 -0.58 -15.35
CA ILE A 35 5.43 0.67 -14.60
C ILE A 35 6.90 1.04 -14.44
N LYS A 36 7.23 2.30 -14.71
CA LYS A 36 8.56 2.90 -14.56
C LYS A 36 8.60 3.83 -13.36
N GLU A 37 9.81 4.10 -12.88
CA GLU A 37 10.06 5.06 -11.80
C GLU A 37 9.55 6.48 -12.13
N SER A 38 9.55 6.87 -13.41
CA SER A 38 9.04 8.18 -13.86
C SER A 38 7.52 8.30 -13.87
N ASP A 39 6.80 7.19 -13.71
CA ASP A 39 5.34 7.19 -13.80
C ASP A 39 4.70 7.76 -12.53
N CYS A 40 3.46 8.23 -12.66
CA CYS A 40 2.65 8.72 -11.56
C CYS A 40 1.39 7.87 -11.46
N ILE A 41 1.15 7.28 -10.28
CA ILE A 41 -0.03 6.48 -9.99
C ILE A 41 -0.96 7.27 -9.07
N LEU A 42 -2.25 7.24 -9.40
CA LEU A 42 -3.31 7.72 -8.51
C LEU A 42 -4.06 6.51 -7.92
N ASP A 43 -3.96 6.33 -6.61
CA ASP A 43 -4.71 5.33 -5.85
C ASP A 43 -5.96 5.98 -5.24
N TYR A 44 -7.10 5.84 -5.92
CA TYR A 44 -8.36 6.47 -5.53
C TYR A 44 -9.19 5.53 -4.65
N GLY A 45 -9.46 5.95 -3.40
CA GLY A 45 -10.02 5.07 -2.37
C GLY A 45 -8.96 4.15 -1.78
N CYS A 46 -7.82 4.72 -1.39
CA CYS A 46 -6.63 3.96 -1.02
C CYS A 46 -6.74 3.21 0.32
N GLY A 47 -7.81 3.45 1.11
CA GLY A 47 -8.01 2.81 2.42
C GLY A 47 -6.81 3.01 3.33
N THR A 48 -6.20 1.91 3.78
CA THR A 48 -4.99 1.91 4.62
C THR A 48 -3.70 2.15 3.84
N GLY A 49 -3.74 2.48 2.54
CA GLY A 49 -2.56 2.81 1.73
C GLY A 49 -1.63 1.65 1.37
N CYS A 50 -2.07 0.40 1.57
CA CYS A 50 -1.24 -0.79 1.32
C CYS A 50 -0.83 -0.94 -0.15
N VAL A 51 -1.75 -0.68 -1.08
CA VAL A 51 -1.50 -0.74 -2.53
C VAL A 51 -0.59 0.41 -2.95
N SER A 52 -0.88 1.62 -2.48
CA SER A 52 -0.02 2.78 -2.68
C SER A 52 1.43 2.50 -2.26
N GLN A 53 1.62 1.95 -1.06
CA GLN A 53 2.94 1.60 -0.54
C GLN A 53 3.63 0.52 -1.38
N TYR A 54 2.89 -0.49 -1.84
CA TYR A 54 3.41 -1.53 -2.73
C TYR A 54 3.99 -0.93 -4.00
N PHE A 55 3.23 -0.06 -4.69
CA PHE A 55 3.69 0.54 -5.95
C PHE A 55 4.91 1.42 -5.74
N TYR A 56 4.91 2.24 -4.69
CA TYR A 56 6.07 3.05 -4.32
C TYR A 56 7.30 2.18 -4.04
N ASN A 57 7.17 1.12 -3.24
CA ASN A 57 8.28 0.27 -2.88
C ASN A 57 8.84 -0.53 -4.06
N LYS A 58 7.97 -1.10 -4.89
CA LYS A 58 8.36 -1.99 -6.00
C LYS A 58 8.90 -1.24 -7.21
N TYR A 59 8.25 -0.15 -7.61
CA TYR A 59 8.56 0.54 -8.86
C TYR A 59 9.30 1.87 -8.64
N LYS A 60 9.42 2.33 -7.39
CA LYS A 60 9.98 3.64 -7.02
C LYS A 60 9.28 4.84 -7.68
N CYS A 61 8.10 4.60 -8.25
CA CYS A 61 7.28 5.61 -8.92
C CYS A 61 6.62 6.57 -7.94
N LYS A 62 6.16 7.71 -8.45
CA LYS A 62 5.35 8.64 -7.66
C LYS A 62 3.96 8.04 -7.45
N VAL A 63 3.48 8.07 -6.20
CA VAL A 63 2.12 7.63 -5.86
C VAL A 63 1.39 8.75 -5.13
N ASP A 64 0.31 9.24 -5.73
CA ASP A 64 -0.67 10.10 -5.08
C ASP A 64 -1.84 9.22 -4.63
N ALA A 65 -2.28 9.36 -3.38
CA ALA A 65 -3.31 8.50 -2.80
C ALA A 65 -4.42 9.35 -2.19
N VAL A 66 -5.67 8.98 -2.48
CA VAL A 66 -6.87 9.70 -2.04
C VAL A 66 -7.77 8.78 -1.24
N GLU A 67 -8.19 9.22 -0.07
CA GLU A 67 -9.15 8.52 0.78
C GLU A 67 -10.07 9.53 1.46
N GLN A 68 -11.36 9.26 1.46
CA GLN A 68 -12.37 10.13 2.06
C GLN A 68 -12.39 9.98 3.59
N SER A 69 -12.13 8.77 4.09
CA SER A 69 -12.13 8.45 5.51
C SER A 69 -10.84 8.91 6.18
N GLU A 70 -10.93 9.92 7.06
CA GLU A 70 -9.76 10.45 7.78
C GLU A 70 -9.05 9.39 8.64
N ILE A 71 -9.80 8.44 9.20
CA ILE A 71 -9.22 7.35 10.00
C ILE A 71 -8.42 6.38 9.14
N GLU A 72 -8.91 6.09 7.93
CA GLU A 72 -8.18 5.25 6.96
C GLU A 72 -6.96 6.00 6.43
N LEU A 73 -7.08 7.30 6.12
CA LEU A 73 -5.94 8.12 5.70
C LEU A 73 -4.87 8.23 6.80
N THR A 74 -5.26 8.23 8.07
CA THR A 74 -4.32 8.17 9.20
C THR A 74 -3.55 6.85 9.20
N LYS A 75 -4.25 5.72 9.00
CA LYS A 75 -3.61 4.40 8.84
C LYS A 75 -2.71 4.37 7.60
N ALA A 76 -3.12 4.96 6.48
CA ALA A 76 -2.33 5.08 5.27
C ALA A 76 -1.02 5.83 5.48
N LYS A 77 -1.07 6.98 6.15
CA LYS A 77 0.14 7.74 6.52
C LYS A 77 1.08 6.94 7.40
N ILE A 78 0.55 6.21 8.40
CA ILE A 78 1.35 5.34 9.27
C ILE A 78 1.99 4.20 8.47
N SER A 79 1.24 3.60 7.54
CA SER A 79 1.73 2.55 6.64
C SER A 79 2.90 3.07 5.80
N PHE A 80 2.71 4.22 5.15
CA PHE A 80 3.69 4.84 4.26
C PHE A 80 4.95 5.32 5.02
N GLN A 81 4.79 5.94 6.19
CA GLN A 81 5.92 6.44 7.00
C GLN A 81 6.66 5.33 7.76
N GLY A 82 6.01 4.19 8.03
CA GLY A 82 6.65 3.00 8.61
C GLY A 82 7.52 2.21 7.62
N GLY A 83 7.40 2.48 6.32
CA GLY A 83 8.03 1.73 5.23
C GLY A 83 9.50 2.05 4.95
N GLY A 84 10.20 2.74 5.86
CA GLY A 84 11.60 3.14 5.67
C GLY A 84 12.59 1.98 5.47
N LYS A 85 12.24 0.74 5.88
CA LYS A 85 12.98 -0.48 5.57
C LYS A 85 12.01 -1.67 5.62
N MET A 86 11.49 -2.10 4.48
CA MET A 86 11.12 -3.51 4.32
C MET A 86 12.29 -4.14 3.59
N ASP A 87 13.16 -4.78 4.35
CA ASP A 87 14.16 -5.69 3.82
C ASP A 87 13.44 -6.79 3.05
N ASP A 88 14.06 -7.21 1.95
CA ASP A 88 13.54 -8.13 0.94
C ASP A 88 12.83 -9.35 1.55
N TYR A 89 11.55 -9.54 1.21
CA TYR A 89 10.88 -10.82 1.37
C TYR A 89 11.07 -11.63 0.08
N SER A 90 12.17 -12.37 0.04
CA SER A 90 12.39 -13.56 -0.80
C SER A 90 11.49 -14.71 -0.37
#